data_AF-A0A183HM95-F1
#
_entry.id   AF-A0A183HM95-F1
#
_cell.length_a   1.000
_cell.length_b   1.000
_cell.length_c   1.000
_cell.angle_alpha   90.00
_cell.angle_beta   90.00
_cell.angle_gamma   90.00
#
_symmetry.space_group_name_H-M   'P 1'
#
loop_
_entity.id
_entity.type
_entity.pdbx_description
1 polymer ?
#
loop_
_entity_poly.entity_id
_entity_poly.type
_entity_poly.pdbx_seq_one_letter_code
_entity_poly.pdbx_strand_id
1 'polypeptide(L)'
;MNKEQIASDYDRLPSVDDIVLSARNKAYKLISIIGEGGYGSVFLARCENDEKSVALKAEKFSKTVLKVEIGVLRVANQRHCKHICKMYDYGHVKQEFMFVVMSLLGPDLNKL
;
A
#
# COMPACT_ATOMS: atom_id res chain seq x y z
N MET A 1 17.01 9.46 27.78
CA MET A 1 16.32 8.77 26.67
C MET A 1 15.42 9.80 26.00
N ASN A 2 15.63 10.08 24.70
CA ASN A 2 15.00 11.23 24.03
C ASN A 2 13.55 10.92 23.66
N LYS A 3 12.62 11.85 23.90
CA LYS A 3 11.17 11.68 23.66
C LYS A 3 10.82 11.37 22.20
N GLU A 4 11.67 11.78 21.26
CA GLU A 4 11.52 11.49 19.82
C GLU A 4 11.81 10.02 19.48
N GLN A 5 12.67 9.34 20.24
CA GLN A 5 12.99 7.93 20.05
C GLN A 5 11.85 7.00 20.51
N ILE A 6 10.96 7.50 21.38
CA ILE A 6 9.84 6.74 21.96
C ILE A 6 8.65 6.65 20.99
N ALA A 7 8.54 7.58 20.04
CA ALA A 7 7.43 7.63 19.09
C ALA A 7 7.60 6.68 17.88
N SER A 8 8.82 6.21 17.59
CA SER A 8 9.10 5.48 16.34
C SER A 8 8.72 3.99 16.34
N ASP A 9 8.25 3.45 17.46
CA ASP A 9 7.91 2.02 17.63
C ASP A 9 6.40 1.71 17.65
N TYR A 10 5.53 2.71 17.53
CA TYR A 10 4.08 2.52 17.66
C TYR A 10 3.30 2.39 16.35
N ASP A 11 3.93 2.68 15.20
CA ASP A 11 3.28 2.54 13.91
C ASP A 11 3.01 1.07 13.60
N ARG A 12 1.77 0.63 13.83
CA ARG A 12 1.29 -0.68 13.44
C ARG A 12 1.14 -0.73 11.92
N LEU A 13 1.82 -1.67 11.27
CA LEU A 13 1.48 -2.06 9.90
C LEU A 13 0.25 -2.98 9.92
N PRO A 14 -0.57 -2.97 8.85
CA PRO A 14 -1.67 -3.91 8.76
C PRO A 14 -1.11 -5.34 8.57
N SER A 15 -1.89 -6.32 8.98
CA SER A 15 -1.56 -7.75 8.90
C SER A 15 -2.46 -8.45 7.88
N VAL A 16 -2.07 -9.66 7.47
CA VAL A 16 -3.00 -10.57 6.78
C VAL A 16 -4.29 -10.67 7.61
N ASP A 17 -5.42 -10.75 6.91
CA ASP A 17 -6.78 -10.71 7.44
C ASP A 17 -7.31 -9.36 7.93
N ASP A 18 -6.48 -8.31 8.02
CA ASP A 18 -7.02 -6.97 8.27
C ASP A 18 -7.86 -6.47 7.07
N ILE A 19 -8.80 -5.56 7.36
CA ILE A 19 -9.56 -4.81 6.35
C ILE A 19 -9.06 -3.37 6.39
N VAL A 20 -8.54 -2.89 5.26
CA VAL A 20 -8.11 -1.51 5.08
C VAL A 20 -9.20 -0.70 4.39
N LEU A 21 -9.66 0.36 5.04
CA LEU A 21 -10.66 1.28 4.49
C LEU A 21 -9.98 2.48 3.82
N SER A 22 -10.43 2.80 2.60
CA SER A 22 -10.06 4.04 1.92
C SER A 22 -11.00 5.19 2.26
N ALA A 23 -10.54 6.42 2.04
CA ALA A 23 -11.38 7.62 2.15
C ALA A 23 -12.58 7.62 1.17
N ARG A 24 -12.56 6.74 0.16
CA ARG A 24 -13.64 6.57 -0.83
C ARG A 24 -14.62 5.45 -0.45
N ASN A 25 -14.61 5.02 0.82
CA ASN A 25 -15.47 3.98 1.35
C ASN A 25 -15.34 2.62 0.62
N LYS A 26 -14.15 2.35 0.07
CA LYS A 26 -13.77 1.02 -0.41
C LYS A 26 -13.07 0.26 0.72
N ALA A 27 -13.44 -1.00 0.90
CA ALA A 27 -12.81 -1.93 1.82
C ALA A 27 -11.88 -2.89 1.06
N TYR A 28 -10.68 -3.10 1.60
CA TYR A 28 -9.68 -4.00 1.04
C TYR A 28 -9.28 -5.04 2.09
N LYS A 29 -9.71 -6.28 1.87
CA LYS A 29 -9.30 -7.43 2.70
C LYS A 29 -7.89 -7.87 2.31
N LEU A 30 -6.97 -7.92 3.26
CA LEU A 30 -5.60 -8.36 3.04
C LEU A 30 -5.51 -9.89 3.09
N ILE A 31 -5.07 -10.51 1.99
CA ILE A 31 -5.10 -11.97 1.80
C ILE A 31 -3.75 -12.61 2.11
N SER A 32 -2.66 -12.04 1.60
CA SER A 32 -1.31 -12.56 1.82
C SER A 32 -0.27 -11.48 1.59
N ILE A 33 0.92 -11.66 2.18
CA ILE A 33 2.08 -10.81 1.89
C ILE A 33 2.73 -11.32 0.59
N ILE A 34 2.92 -10.42 -0.37
CA ILE A 34 3.59 -10.69 -1.66
C ILE A 34 4.91 -9.95 -1.81
N GLY A 35 5.25 -9.07 -0.87
CA GLY A 35 6.55 -8.43 -0.76
C GLY A 35 6.72 -7.79 0.61
N GLU A 36 7.93 -7.79 1.14
CA GLU A 36 8.24 -7.25 2.46
C GLU A 36 9.61 -6.59 2.45
N GLY A 37 9.76 -5.50 3.21
CA GLY A 37 11.03 -4.78 3.36
C GLY A 37 11.02 -3.86 4.57
N GLY A 38 12.13 -3.15 4.80
CA GLY A 38 12.33 -2.35 6.02
C GLY A 38 11.34 -1.19 6.23
N TYR A 39 10.63 -0.76 5.19
CA TYR A 39 9.64 0.33 5.26
C TYR A 39 8.20 -0.17 5.45
N GLY A 40 7.93 -1.42 5.08
CA GLY A 40 6.60 -2.00 5.13
C GLY A 40 6.41 -3.17 4.17
N SER A 41 5.17 -3.43 3.82
CA SER A 41 4.77 -4.66 3.15
C SER A 41 3.82 -4.40 1.99
N VAL A 42 3.87 -5.27 0.99
CA VAL A 42 2.94 -5.33 -0.13
C VAL A 42 2.08 -6.57 0.06
N PHE A 43 0.77 -6.37 0.02
CA PHE A 43 -0.23 -7.41 0.18
C PHE A 43 -0.93 -7.70 -1.14
N LEU A 44 -1.21 -8.97 -1.39
CA LEU A 44 -2.36 -9.34 -2.20
C LEU A 44 -3.61 -8.97 -1.40
N ALA A 45 -4.48 -8.16 -1.99
CA ALA A 45 -5.72 -7.75 -1.36
C ALA A 45 -6.90 -7.91 -2.33
N ARG A 46 -8.10 -8.04 -1.78
CA ARG A 46 -9.35 -8.05 -2.55
C ARG A 46 -10.23 -6.90 -2.12
N CYS A 47 -10.71 -6.12 -3.08
CA CYS A 47 -11.72 -5.10 -2.80
C CYS A 47 -13.06 -5.78 -2.53
N GLU A 48 -13.68 -5.54 -1.40
CA GLU A 48 -14.96 -6.18 -1.05
C GLU A 48 -16.12 -5.68 -1.92
N ASN A 49 -16.02 -4.45 -2.44
CA ASN A 49 -17.08 -3.82 -3.22
C ASN A 49 -17.20 -4.38 -4.65
N ASP A 50 -16.08 -4.71 -5.29
CA ASP A 50 -16.04 -5.12 -6.71
C ASP A 50 -15.28 -6.45 -6.94
N GLU A 51 -14.95 -7.15 -5.85
CA GLU A 51 -14.19 -8.41 -5.80
C GLU A 51 -12.83 -8.39 -6.52
N LYS A 52 -12.34 -7.23 -6.96
CA LYS A 52 -11.12 -7.11 -7.73
C LYS A 52 -9.90 -7.38 -6.86
N SER A 53 -9.03 -8.26 -7.34
CA SER A 53 -7.71 -8.49 -6.74
C SER A 53 -6.74 -7.35 -7.10
N VAL A 54 -6.02 -6.85 -6.10
CA VAL A 54 -5.13 -5.69 -6.18
C VAL A 54 -3.87 -5.94 -5.35
N ALA A 55 -2.82 -5.16 -5.62
CA ALA A 55 -1.69 -5.05 -4.71
C ALA A 55 -1.90 -3.83 -3.82
N LEU A 56 -1.78 -4.00 -2.50
CA LEU A 56 -1.82 -2.91 -1.52
C LEU A 56 -0.46 -2.80 -0.85
N LYS A 57 0.25 -1.71 -1.10
CA LYS A 57 1.51 -1.42 -0.42
C LYS A 57 1.23 -0.50 0.76
N ALA A 58 1.70 -0.88 1.95
CA ALA A 58 1.58 -0.10 3.18
C ALA A 58 2.96 0.18 3.78
N GLU A 59 3.19 1.42 4.21
CA GLU A 59 4.40 1.87 4.89
C GLU A 59 4.06 2.53 6.21
N LYS A 60 4.93 2.36 7.22
CA LYS A 60 4.78 3.00 8.54
C LYS A 60 4.65 4.50 8.41
N PHE A 61 3.68 5.11 9.09
CA PHE A 61 3.34 6.52 8.92
C PHE A 61 4.52 7.48 9.21
N SER A 62 5.36 7.17 10.20
CA SER A 62 6.54 7.93 10.61
C SER A 62 7.72 7.83 9.64
N LYS A 63 7.77 6.78 8.81
CA LYS A 63 8.89 6.49 7.90
C LYS A 63 8.52 6.59 6.42
N THR A 64 7.25 6.89 6.11
CA THR A 64 6.75 6.75 4.76
C THR A 64 7.29 7.83 3.82
N VAL A 65 7.72 7.39 2.63
CA VAL A 65 8.00 8.24 1.47
C VAL A 65 7.01 7.96 0.33
N LEU A 66 5.98 7.15 0.60
CA LEU A 66 4.96 6.69 -0.35
C LEU A 66 4.24 7.83 -1.09
N LYS A 67 4.23 9.06 -0.54
CA LYS A 67 3.71 10.26 -1.20
C LYS A 67 4.38 10.52 -2.56
N VAL A 68 5.67 10.23 -2.68
CA VAL A 68 6.42 10.37 -3.94
C VAL A 68 5.91 9.35 -4.96
N GLU A 69 5.78 8.09 -4.54
CA GLU A 69 5.26 7.00 -5.38
C GLU A 69 3.83 7.30 -5.86
N ILE A 70 2.94 7.74 -4.97
CA ILE A 70 1.59 8.18 -5.32
C ILE A 70 1.63 9.32 -6.36
N GLY A 71 2.51 10.30 -6.18
CA GLY A 71 2.67 11.41 -7.14
C GLY A 71 3.06 10.93 -8.54
N VAL A 72 4.07 10.05 -8.63
CA VAL A 72 4.53 9.47 -9.90
C VAL A 72 3.43 8.63 -10.55
N LEU A 73 2.79 7.73 -9.79
CA LEU A 73 1.75 6.85 -10.33
C LEU A 73 0.51 7.63 -10.80
N ARG A 74 0.15 8.74 -10.14
CA ARG A 74 -0.91 9.64 -10.60
C ARG A 74 -0.62 10.21 -11.99
N VAL A 75 0.60 10.71 -12.21
CA VAL A 75 1.00 11.26 -13.51
C VAL A 75 1.10 10.15 -14.55
N ALA A 76 1.62 8.97 -14.19
CA ALA A 76 1.69 7.81 -15.09
C ALA A 76 0.30 7.36 -15.55
N ASN A 77 -0.69 7.33 -14.64
CA ASN A 77 -2.09 7.06 -14.96
C ASN A 77 -2.66 8.09 -15.95
N GLN A 78 -2.45 9.39 -15.69
CA GLN A 78 -2.94 10.48 -16.54
C GLN A 78 -2.34 10.44 -17.95
N ARG A 79 -1.09 10.00 -18.08
CA ARG A 79 -0.39 9.85 -19.37
C ARG A 79 -0.61 8.49 -20.03
N HIS A 80 -1.43 7.62 -19.44
CA HIS A 80 -1.69 6.27 -19.95
C HIS A 80 -0.41 5.45 -20.18
N CYS A 81 0.57 5.58 -19.27
CA CYS A 81 1.83 4.82 -19.36
C CYS A 81 1.55 3.31 -19.24
N LYS A 82 1.65 2.59 -20.37
CA LYS A 82 1.32 1.15 -20.44
C LYS A 82 2.20 0.22 -19.60
N HIS A 83 3.43 0.63 -19.34
CA HIS A 83 4.48 -0.20 -18.72
C HIS A 83 4.74 0.14 -17.25
N ILE A 84 3.84 0.91 -16.63
CA ILE A 84 3.89 1.28 -15.22
C ILE A 84 2.62 0.77 -14.55
N CYS A 85 2.72 0.36 -13.28
CA CYS A 85 1.56 -0.04 -12.49
C CYS A 85 0.47 1.03 -12.52
N LYS A 86 -0.78 0.61 -12.63
CA LYS A 86 -1.91 1.53 -12.52
C LYS A 86 -2.24 1.74 -11.05
N MET A 87 -2.28 2.99 -10.60
CA MET A 87 -2.80 3.30 -9.26
C MET A 87 -4.33 3.31 -9.30
N TYR A 88 -4.94 2.62 -8.34
CA TYR A 88 -6.39 2.58 -8.18
C TYR A 88 -6.85 3.47 -7.03
N ASP A 89 -6.15 3.43 -5.88
CA ASP A 89 -6.51 4.15 -4.66
C ASP A 89 -5.26 4.47 -3.83
N TYR A 90 -5.42 5.31 -2.80
CA TYR A 90 -4.44 5.55 -1.76
C TYR A 90 -5.12 6.11 -0.50
N GLY A 91 -4.44 6.02 0.63
CA GLY A 91 -4.98 6.52 1.89
C GLY A 91 -3.98 6.43 3.02
N HIS A 92 -4.45 6.72 4.22
CA HIS A 92 -3.68 6.53 5.44
C HIS A 92 -4.60 6.22 6.62
N VAL A 93 -4.09 5.45 7.56
CA VAL A 93 -4.63 5.31 8.90
C VAL A 93 -3.74 6.14 9.81
N LYS A 94 -4.32 7.15 10.45
CA LYS A 94 -3.58 8.16 11.23
C LYS A 94 -2.77 7.47 12.32
N GLN A 95 -1.47 7.83 12.42
CA GLN A 95 -0.52 7.26 13.40
C GLN A 95 -0.25 5.74 13.23
N GLU A 96 -0.64 5.14 12.10
CA GLU A 96 -0.35 3.72 11.84
C GLU A 96 0.42 3.58 10.52
N PHE A 97 -0.22 3.79 9.38
CA PHE A 97 0.40 3.59 8.07
C PHE A 97 -0.21 4.45 6.97
N MET A 98 0.56 4.65 5.90
CA MET A 98 0.08 5.16 4.60
C MET A 98 0.05 3.99 3.62
N PHE A 99 -0.92 3.98 2.70
CA PHE A 99 -1.03 2.93 1.71
C PHE A 99 -1.37 3.44 0.31
N VAL A 100 -1.01 2.64 -0.69
CA VAL A 100 -1.39 2.80 -2.10
C VAL A 100 -1.93 1.47 -2.61
N VAL A 101 -3.01 1.54 -3.38
CA VAL A 101 -3.63 0.39 -4.05
C VAL A 101 -3.34 0.48 -5.53
N MET A 102 -2.78 -0.57 -6.10
CA MET A 102 -2.32 -0.60 -7.48
C MET A 102 -2.63 -1.93 -8.18
N SER A 103 -2.35 -2.00 -9.47
CA SER A 103 -2.44 -3.23 -10.26
C SER A 103 -1.64 -4.36 -9.61
N LEU A 104 -2.32 -5.47 -9.34
CA LEU A 104 -1.66 -6.75 -9.08
C LEU A 104 -1.08 -7.27 -10.39
N LEU A 105 0.18 -7.69 -10.36
CA LEU A 105 0.89 -8.29 -11.49
C LEU A 105 1.25 -9.74 -11.17
N GLY A 106 1.84 -10.43 -12.15
CA GLY A 106 2.44 -11.75 -11.94
C GLY A 106 3.73 -11.70 -11.11
N PRO A 107 4.47 -12.82 -11.02
CA PRO A 107 5.79 -12.86 -10.41
C PRO A 107 6.73 -11.81 -10.99
N ASP A 108 7.71 -11.39 -10.18
CA ASP A 108 8.77 -10.53 -10.67
C ASP A 108 9.57 -11.22 -11.79
N LEU A 109 10.15 -10.42 -12.68
CA LEU A 109 10.82 -10.91 -13.90
C LEU A 109 11.99 -11.88 -13.62
N ASN A 110 12.63 -11.79 -12.45
CA ASN A 110 13.73 -12.68 -12.09
C ASN A 110 13.25 -14.11 -11.77
N LYS A 111 11.94 -14.32 -11.61
CA LYS A 111 11.32 -15.62 -11.31
C LYS A 111 10.54 -16.19 -12.49
N LEU A 112 10.56 -15.53 -13.64
CA LEU A 112 10.05 -16.06 -14.91
C LEU A 112 11.13 -16.91 -15.58
#